data_AF-A0A162IAQ3-F1
#
_entry.id   AF-A0A162IAQ3-F1
#
_cell.length_a   1.000
_cell.length_b   1.000
_cell.length_c   1.000
_cell.angle_alpha   90.00
_cell.angle_beta   90.00
_cell.angle_gamma   90.00
#
_symmetry.space_group_name_H-M   'P 1'
#
loop_
_entity.id
_entity.type
_entity.pdbx_description
1 polymer ?
#
loop_
_entity_poly.entity_id
_entity_poly.type
_entity_poly.pdbx_seq_one_letter_code
_entity_poly.pdbx_strand_id
1 'polypeptide(L)'
;MMTTTPSRQRGMSLISWAVVLIVVAILGTAAFRMVPAYMEHNTIATTIRSQLQDGKTALMSPREIREGIGKRFTINQVNVIRVDDLAIVKEGGVLTVSADYEVREPMFYNVSIVMTFKDEFKKDVRQ
;
A
#
# COMPACT_ATOMS: atom_id res chain seq x y z
N MET A 1 -49.26 5.46 -43.61
CA MET A 1 -47.82 5.14 -43.54
C MET A 1 -47.17 6.07 -42.54
N MET A 2 -46.65 5.54 -41.43
CA MET A 2 -45.86 6.32 -40.45
C MET A 2 -44.38 6.17 -40.79
N THR A 3 -43.77 7.25 -41.26
CA THR A 3 -42.32 7.33 -41.51
C THR A 3 -41.60 7.55 -40.19
N THR A 4 -40.98 6.50 -39.64
CA THR A 4 -40.07 6.62 -38.50
C THR A 4 -38.80 7.33 -38.97
N THR A 5 -38.48 8.47 -38.36
CA THR A 5 -37.24 9.20 -38.67
C THR A 5 -36.07 8.46 -38.00
N PRO A 6 -34.98 8.12 -38.72
CA PRO A 6 -33.85 7.42 -38.11
C PRO A 6 -33.16 8.32 -37.08
N SER A 7 -32.83 7.77 -35.93
CA SER A 7 -32.13 8.48 -34.85
C SER A 7 -30.73 8.89 -35.31
N ARG A 8 -30.39 10.18 -35.13
CA ARG A 8 -29.08 10.72 -35.51
C ARG A 8 -28.03 10.24 -34.50
N GLN A 9 -27.25 9.23 -34.88
CA GLN A 9 -26.12 8.74 -34.08
C GLN A 9 -25.09 9.87 -33.93
N ARG A 10 -25.00 10.45 -32.73
CA ARG A 10 -23.90 11.33 -32.33
C ARG A 10 -22.79 10.47 -31.74
N GLY A 11 -21.91 9.96 -32.60
CA GLY A 11 -20.66 9.34 -32.14
C GLY A 11 -19.77 10.38 -31.43
N MET A 12 -18.88 9.91 -30.57
CA MET A 12 -17.80 10.75 -30.04
C MET A 12 -16.94 11.26 -31.20
N SER A 13 -16.64 12.56 -31.23
CA SER A 13 -15.70 13.12 -32.20
C SER A 13 -14.28 12.59 -31.95
N LEU A 14 -13.42 12.63 -32.97
CA LEU A 14 -12.00 12.28 -32.82
C LEU A 14 -11.32 13.07 -31.68
N ILE A 15 -11.73 14.31 -31.48
CA ILE A 15 -11.23 15.17 -30.39
C ILE A 15 -11.64 14.61 -29.03
N SER A 16 -12.90 14.22 -28.85
CA SER A 16 -13.34 13.60 -27.58
C SER A 16 -12.62 12.29 -27.30
N TRP A 17 -12.33 11.49 -28.34
CA TRP A 17 -11.51 10.28 -28.21
C TRP A 17 -10.08 10.58 -27.77
N ALA A 18 -9.44 11.60 -28.35
CA ALA A 18 -8.09 12.01 -27.96
C ALA A 18 -8.03 12.43 -26.47
N VAL A 19 -9.01 13.18 -26.00
CA VAL A 19 -9.11 13.58 -24.59
C VAL A 19 -9.27 12.36 -23.68
N VAL A 20 -10.14 11.41 -24.03
CA VAL A 20 -10.32 10.17 -23.27
C VAL A 20 -9.02 9.39 -23.20
N LEU A 21 -8.29 9.24 -24.32
CA LEU A 21 -7.02 8.52 -24.35
C LEU A 21 -5.95 9.16 -23.45
N ILE A 22 -5.86 10.49 -23.41
CA ILE A 22 -4.95 11.21 -22.52
C ILE A 22 -5.27 10.91 -21.05
N VAL A 23 -6.55 10.98 -20.68
CA VAL A 23 -6.99 10.68 -19.30
C VAL A 23 -6.68 9.23 -18.95
N VAL A 24 -6.98 8.29 -19.85
CA VAL A 24 -6.67 6.86 -19.66
C VAL A 24 -5.17 6.62 -19.54
N ALA A 25 -4.33 7.31 -20.32
CA ALA A 25 -2.88 7.18 -20.22
C ALA A 25 -2.33 7.65 -18.87
N ILE A 26 -2.82 8.79 -18.36
CA ILE A 26 -2.42 9.33 -17.05
C ILE A 26 -2.87 8.39 -15.92
N LEU A 27 -4.16 8.02 -15.90
CA LEU A 27 -4.71 7.15 -14.86
C LEU A 27 -4.14 5.73 -14.94
N GLY A 28 -3.96 5.20 -16.14
CA GLY A 28 -3.36 3.89 -16.37
C GLY A 28 -1.92 3.84 -15.88
N THR A 29 -1.12 4.87 -16.19
CA THR A 29 0.26 4.97 -15.70
C THR A 29 0.32 5.07 -14.17
N ALA A 30 -0.57 5.88 -13.58
CA ALA A 30 -0.67 5.97 -12.11
C ALA A 30 -1.03 4.61 -11.51
N ALA A 31 -2.02 3.91 -12.07
CA ALA A 31 -2.41 2.58 -11.63
C ALA A 31 -1.25 1.59 -11.68
N PHE A 32 -0.51 1.52 -12.79
CA PHE A 32 0.64 0.63 -12.91
C PHE A 32 1.75 0.93 -11.90
N ARG A 33 2.02 2.21 -11.60
CA ARG A 33 3.02 2.60 -10.59
C ARG A 33 2.59 2.32 -9.16
N MET A 34 1.29 2.32 -8.86
CA MET A 34 0.79 2.00 -7.53
C MET A 34 0.96 0.51 -7.18
N VAL A 35 0.89 -0.40 -8.17
CA VAL A 35 0.98 -1.86 -7.96
C VAL A 35 2.18 -2.29 -7.09
N PRO A 36 3.45 -1.93 -7.42
CA PRO A 36 4.59 -2.33 -6.61
C PRO A 36 4.51 -1.82 -5.17
N ALA A 37 4.05 -0.59 -4.94
CA ALA A 37 3.88 -0.03 -3.60
C ALA A 37 2.88 -0.84 -2.75
N TYR A 38 1.76 -1.27 -3.35
CA TYR A 38 0.80 -2.14 -2.67
C TYR A 38 1.35 -3.55 -2.42
N MET A 39 2.15 -4.10 -3.33
CA MET A 39 2.81 -5.40 -3.12
C MET A 39 3.81 -5.34 -1.97
N GLU A 40 4.62 -4.29 -1.90
CA GLU A 40 5.57 -4.08 -0.82
C GLU A 40 4.86 -3.85 0.52
N HIS A 41 3.77 -3.06 0.52
CA HIS A 41 2.90 -2.89 1.68
C HIS A 41 2.34 -4.23 2.20
N ASN A 42 1.82 -5.08 1.30
CA ASN A 42 1.35 -6.42 1.69
C ASN A 42 2.46 -7.28 2.29
N THR A 43 3.68 -7.14 1.78
CA THR A 43 4.86 -7.85 2.30
C THR A 43 5.22 -7.37 3.71
N ILE A 44 5.16 -6.05 3.96
CA ILE A 44 5.32 -5.45 5.29
C ILE A 44 4.27 -5.99 6.25
N ALA A 45 3.00 -5.88 5.90
CA ALA A 45 1.88 -6.32 6.73
C ALA A 45 1.99 -7.82 7.07
N THR A 46 2.31 -8.66 6.08
CA THR A 46 2.50 -10.10 6.28
C THR A 46 3.70 -10.39 7.17
N THR A 47 4.80 -9.67 6.98
CA THR A 47 6.00 -9.82 7.79
C THR A 47 5.71 -9.50 9.27
N ILE A 48 5.05 -8.37 9.55
CA ILE A 48 4.68 -7.98 10.91
C ILE A 48 3.72 -9.01 11.51
N ARG A 49 2.65 -9.39 10.78
CA ARG A 49 1.71 -10.42 11.24
C ARG A 49 2.40 -11.74 11.56
N SER A 50 3.32 -12.20 10.71
CA SER A 50 4.06 -13.44 10.92
C SER A 50 4.96 -13.37 12.17
N GLN A 51 5.59 -12.23 12.41
CA GLN A 51 6.37 -12.03 13.64
C GLN A 51 5.46 -12.04 14.86
N LEU A 52 4.32 -11.35 14.80
CA LEU A 52 3.36 -11.36 15.90
C LEU A 52 2.85 -12.77 16.16
N GLN A 53 2.50 -13.55 15.13
CA GLN A 53 1.98 -14.90 15.29
C GLN A 53 2.99 -15.92 15.84
N ASP A 54 4.30 -15.66 15.76
CA ASP A 54 5.31 -16.52 16.36
C ASP A 54 5.06 -16.69 17.88
N GLY A 55 5.02 -17.95 18.33
CA GLY A 55 4.81 -18.28 19.75
C GLY A 55 5.91 -17.73 20.65
N LYS A 56 7.12 -17.52 20.11
CA LYS A 56 8.25 -16.94 20.86
C LYS A 56 8.10 -15.44 21.09
N THR A 57 7.30 -14.75 20.29
CA THR A 57 7.10 -13.28 20.39
C THR A 57 6.53 -12.86 21.74
N ALA A 58 5.79 -13.74 22.41
CA ALA A 58 5.30 -13.49 23.76
C ALA A 58 6.44 -13.23 24.77
N LEU A 59 7.53 -13.98 24.63
CA LEU A 59 8.71 -13.97 25.49
C LEU A 59 9.73 -12.89 25.08
N MET A 60 9.60 -12.35 23.87
CA MET A 60 10.53 -11.35 23.33
C MET A 60 10.26 -9.95 23.91
N SER A 61 11.34 -9.20 24.10
CA SER A 61 11.32 -7.77 24.34
C SER A 61 10.95 -6.99 23.06
N PRO A 62 10.43 -5.76 23.16
CA PRO A 62 10.15 -4.92 21.99
C PRO A 62 11.36 -4.73 21.07
N ARG A 63 12.57 -4.70 21.63
CA ARG A 63 13.82 -4.60 20.88
C ARG A 63 14.11 -5.84 20.04
N GLU A 64 13.96 -7.03 20.62
CA GLU A 64 14.15 -8.28 19.87
C GLU A 64 13.09 -8.45 18.78
N ILE A 65 11.86 -8.01 19.03
CA ILE A 65 10.79 -7.99 18.02
C ILE A 65 11.18 -7.06 16.87
N ARG A 66 11.67 -5.86 17.18
CA ARG A 66 12.18 -4.90 16.20
C ARG A 66 13.30 -5.53 15.36
N GLU A 67 14.29 -6.15 15.99
CA GLU A 67 15.40 -6.81 15.28
C GLU A 67 14.91 -7.96 14.38
N GLY A 68 13.92 -8.73 14.84
CA GLY A 68 13.29 -9.80 14.06
C GLY A 68 12.58 -9.29 12.82
N ILE A 69 11.76 -8.23 12.96
CA ILE A 69 11.10 -7.57 11.82
C ILE A 69 12.14 -6.97 10.88
N GLY A 70 13.16 -6.30 11.41
CA GLY A 70 14.21 -5.64 10.63
C GLY A 70 14.97 -6.61 9.75
N LYS A 71 15.35 -7.78 10.27
CA LYS A 71 15.98 -8.85 9.47
C LYS A 71 15.09 -9.30 8.32
N ARG A 72 13.79 -9.49 8.56
CA ARG A 72 12.83 -9.88 7.53
C ARG A 72 12.62 -8.77 6.49
N PHE A 73 12.59 -7.51 6.89
CA PHE A 73 12.54 -6.38 5.96
C PHE A 73 13.76 -6.35 5.04
N THR A 74 14.96 -6.58 5.57
CA THR A 74 16.18 -6.70 4.75
C THR A 74 16.10 -7.87 3.77
N ILE A 75 15.62 -9.04 4.21
CA ILE A 75 15.47 -10.23 3.35
C ILE A 75 14.45 -9.97 2.23
N ASN A 76 13.33 -9.34 2.56
CA ASN A 76 12.24 -9.02 1.64
C ASN A 76 12.47 -7.73 0.84
N GLN A 77 13.63 -7.09 0.98
CA GLN A 77 13.99 -5.84 0.30
C GLN A 77 12.96 -4.72 0.49
N VAL A 78 12.43 -4.58 1.70
CA VAL A 78 11.54 -3.47 2.05
C VAL A 78 12.35 -2.18 2.15
N ASN A 79 11.98 -1.18 1.35
CA ASN A 79 12.64 0.11 1.23
C ASN A 79 11.73 1.29 1.58
N VAL A 80 10.40 1.11 1.56
CA VAL A 80 9.43 2.21 1.78
C VAL A 80 9.31 2.67 3.23
N ILE A 81 9.73 1.85 4.20
CA ILE A 81 9.70 2.16 5.64
C ILE A 81 10.86 1.45 6.33
N ARG A 82 11.51 2.12 7.29
CA ARG A 82 12.53 1.48 8.13
C ARG A 82 11.88 0.85 9.34
N VAL A 83 12.50 -0.21 9.86
CA VAL A 83 12.01 -0.86 11.07
C VAL A 83 12.02 0.09 12.28
N ASP A 84 12.91 1.08 12.29
CA ASP A 84 13.02 2.08 13.36
C ASP A 84 11.82 3.04 13.40
N ASP A 85 11.17 3.25 12.25
CA ASP A 85 9.98 4.12 12.12
C ASP A 85 8.70 3.42 12.63
N LEU A 86 8.78 2.11 12.93
CA LEU A 86 7.67 1.38 13.53
C LEU A 86 7.51 1.71 15.02
N ALA A 87 6.28 2.04 15.41
CA ALA A 87 5.90 2.15 16.81
C ALA A 87 5.60 0.75 17.36
N ILE A 88 6.42 0.28 18.30
CA ILE A 88 6.26 -1.05 18.93
C ILE A 88 6.05 -0.82 20.43
N VAL A 89 4.86 -1.11 20.91
CA VAL A 89 4.45 -0.89 22.30
C VAL A 89 3.96 -2.20 22.89
N LYS A 90 4.44 -2.55 24.09
CA LYS A 90 3.99 -3.73 24.84
C LYS A 90 3.44 -3.25 26.18
N GLU A 91 2.13 -3.15 26.29
CA GLU A 91 1.44 -2.60 27.47
C GLU A 91 0.28 -3.50 27.88
N GLY A 92 0.11 -3.73 29.19
CA GLY A 92 -1.03 -4.49 29.71
C GLY A 92 -1.15 -5.93 29.18
N GLY A 93 -0.03 -6.54 28.75
CA GLY A 93 -0.04 -7.86 28.11
C GLY A 93 -0.44 -7.85 26.64
N VAL A 94 -0.62 -6.69 26.02
CA VAL A 94 -0.90 -6.56 24.59
C VAL A 94 0.32 -5.97 23.89
N LEU A 95 0.76 -6.64 22.83
CA LEU A 95 1.78 -6.14 21.92
C LEU A 95 1.09 -5.45 20.74
N THR A 96 1.43 -4.19 20.52
CA THR A 96 0.93 -3.37 19.40
C THR A 96 2.10 -2.94 18.54
N VAL A 97 1.99 -3.15 17.24
CA VAL A 97 2.94 -2.67 16.22
C VAL A 97 2.17 -1.78 15.25
N SER A 98 2.60 -0.54 15.08
CA SER A 98 1.96 0.42 14.18
C SER A 98 2.94 0.88 13.10
N ALA A 99 2.42 0.99 11.87
CA ALA A 99 3.13 1.51 10.71
C ALA A 99 2.33 2.68 10.12
N ASP A 100 2.97 3.84 9.98
CA ASP A 100 2.40 5.04 9.35
C ASP A 100 3.46 5.66 8.45
N TYR A 101 3.27 5.58 7.13
CA TYR A 101 4.27 6.03 6.16
C TYR A 101 3.64 6.40 4.82
N GLU A 102 4.40 7.14 4.02
CA GLU A 102 4.01 7.55 2.67
C GLU A 102 4.98 7.01 1.64
N VAL A 103 4.43 6.54 0.51
CA VAL A 103 5.20 6.17 -0.68
C VAL A 103 4.97 7.21 -1.75
N ARG A 104 6.05 7.83 -2.23
CA ARG A 104 6.03 8.86 -3.26
C ARG A 104 6.64 8.33 -4.55
N GLU A 105 5.82 8.21 -5.58
CA GLU A 105 6.24 7.78 -6.89
C GLU A 105 6.23 8.95 -7.89
N PRO A 106 7.37 9.28 -8.52
CA PRO A 106 7.41 10.34 -9.52
C PRO A 106 6.61 9.92 -10.77
N MET A 107 5.80 10.83 -11.30
CA MET A 107 4.97 10.57 -12.49
C MET A 107 5.61 11.19 -13.73
N PHE A 108 5.40 12.49 -13.93
CA PHE A 108 5.95 13.27 -15.04
C PHE A 108 6.29 14.67 -14.58
N TYR A 109 7.41 15.21 -15.06
CA TYR A 109 7.94 16.50 -14.63
C TYR A 109 7.98 16.63 -13.09
N ASN A 110 7.31 17.63 -12.54
CA ASN A 110 7.20 17.93 -11.11
C ASN A 110 5.97 17.30 -10.45
N VAL A 111 5.29 16.36 -11.11
CA VAL A 111 4.11 15.66 -10.58
C VAL A 111 4.52 14.32 -10.00
N SER A 112 4.01 13.99 -8.81
CA SER A 112 4.19 12.70 -8.15
C SER A 112 2.86 12.21 -7.60
N ILE A 113 2.68 10.89 -7.55
CA ILE A 113 1.60 10.26 -6.80
C ILE A 113 2.11 9.92 -5.39
N VAL A 114 1.23 10.09 -4.41
CA VAL A 114 1.52 9.78 -3.00
C VAL A 114 0.48 8.79 -2.50
N MET A 115 0.94 7.72 -1.89
CA MET A 115 0.12 6.71 -1.23
C MET A 115 0.46 6.73 0.25
N THR A 116 -0.55 6.88 1.11
CA THR A 116 -0.37 6.86 2.57
C THR A 116 -0.90 5.53 3.11
N PHE A 117 -0.07 4.84 3.90
CA PHE A 117 -0.41 3.56 4.52
C PHE A 117 -0.41 3.73 6.04
N LYS A 118 -1.48 3.28 6.69
CA LYS A 118 -1.66 3.34 8.14
C LYS A 118 -2.24 2.01 8.62
N ASP A 119 -1.43 1.27 9.37
CA ASP A 119 -1.80 -0.04 9.88
C ASP A 119 -1.41 -0.21 11.34
N GLU A 120 -2.27 -0.90 12.08
CA GLU A 120 -2.06 -1.24 13.48
C GLU A 120 -2.29 -2.74 13.66
N PHE A 121 -1.29 -3.42 14.22
CA PHE A 121 -1.30 -4.86 14.44
C PHE A 121 -1.23 -5.15 15.94
N LYS A 122 -2.23 -5.86 16.46
CA LYS A 122 -2.33 -6.19 17.90
C LYS A 122 -2.24 -7.68 18.12
N LYS A 123 -1.52 -8.09 19.17
CA LYS A 123 -1.53 -9.45 19.70
C LYS A 123 -1.65 -9.41 21.22
N ASP A 124 -2.62 -10.13 21.76
CA ASP A 124 -2.65 -10.43 23.18
C ASP A 124 -1.57 -11.48 23.48
N VAL A 125 -0.67 -11.15 24.41
CA VAL A 125 0.48 -11.96 24.82
C VAL A 125 0.10 -12.89 26.00
N ARG A 126 -1.11 -12.76 26.55
CA ARG A 126 -1.59 -13.58 27.67
C ARG A 126 -2.20 -14.92 27.25
N GLN A 127 -2.42 -15.18 25.96
CA GLN A 127 -2.99 -16.42 25.44
C GLN A 127 -1.97 -17.29 24.71
#